data_AF-A0A7K0S295-F1
#
_entry.id   AF-A0A7K0S295-F1
#
_cell.length_a   1.000
_cell.length_b   1.000
_cell.length_c   1.000
_cell.angle_alpha   90.00
_cell.angle_beta   90.00
_cell.angle_gamma   90.00
#
_symmetry.space_group_name_H-M   'P 1'
#
loop_
_entity.id
_entity.type
_entity.pdbx_description
1 polymer ?
#
loop_
_entity_poly.entity_id
_entity_poly.type
_entity_poly.pdbx_seq_one_letter_code
_entity_poly.pdbx_strand_id
1 'polypeptide(L)' 'AHDATVYQIALAWLLARSPVIVPIPGTSSLAHLEENVAAAAIRLNESEMRALEVVA' A
#
# COMPACT_ATOMS: atom_id res chain seq x y z
N ALA A 1 12.92 6.21 1.42
CA ALA A 1 12.19 4.97 1.08
C ALA A 1 11.57 4.42 2.35
N HIS A 2 10.32 3.95 2.29
CA HIS A 2 9.46 3.64 3.45
C HIS A 2 9.83 2.35 4.23
N ASP A 3 10.99 1.73 3.96
CA ASP A 3 11.38 0.40 4.49
C ASP A 3 10.23 -0.62 4.47
N ALA A 4 9.62 -0.76 3.30
CA ALA A 4 8.39 -1.51 3.10
C ALA A 4 8.51 -2.46 1.91
N THR A 5 7.77 -3.56 1.96
CA THR A 5 7.70 -4.51 0.84
C THR A 5 6.95 -3.87 -0.34
N VAL A 6 7.19 -4.40 -1.55
CA VAL A 6 6.46 -3.95 -2.75
C VAL A 6 4.94 -4.10 -2.56
N TYR A 7 4.49 -5.14 -1.87
CA TYR A 7 3.08 -5.37 -1.61
C TYR A 7 2.49 -4.31 -0.67
N GLN A 8 3.23 -3.91 0.35
CA GLN A 8 2.81 -2.82 1.24
C GLN A 8 2.70 -1.49 0.50
N ILE A 9 3.64 -1.18 -0.40
CA ILE A 9 3.56 0.03 -1.24
C ILE A 9 2.32 -0.01 -2.15
N ALA A 10 2.00 -1.17 -2.73
CA ALA A 10 0.80 -1.32 -3.56
C ALA A 10 -0.49 -1.10 -2.78
N LEU A 11 -0.61 -1.68 -1.57
CA LEU A 11 -1.76 -1.47 -0.69
C LEU A 11 -1.88 -0.01 -0.23
N ALA A 12 -0.76 0.61 0.17
CA ALA A 12 -0.72 2.02 0.57
C ALA A 12 -1.15 2.94 -0.57
N TRP A 13 -0.73 2.65 -1.80
CA TRP A 13 -1.16 3.37 -2.99
C TRP A 13 -2.66 3.25 -3.25
N LEU A 14 -3.23 2.04 -3.17
CA LEU A 14 -4.68 1.84 -3.32
C LEU A 14 -5.47 2.66 -2.28
N LEU A 15 -5.04 2.62 -1.02
CA LEU A 15 -5.67 3.37 0.08
C LEU A 15 -5.55 4.89 -0.10
N ALA A 16 -4.43 5.37 -0.65
CA ALA A 16 -4.20 6.80 -0.88
C ALA A 16 -5.02 7.38 -2.05
N ARG A 17 -5.46 6.55 -3.00
CA ARG A 17 -6.22 7.00 -4.19
C ARG A 17 -7.60 7.56 -3.87
N SER A 18 -8.28 7.04 -2.85
CA SER A 18 -9.62 7.49 -2.51
C SER A 18 -10.04 7.02 -1.12
N PRO A 19 -10.76 7.86 -0.34
CA PRO A 19 -11.26 7.47 0.98
C PRO A 19 -12.31 6.35 0.95
N VAL A 20 -12.85 5.97 -0.22
CA VAL A 20 -13.84 4.90 -0.36
C VAL A 20 -13.24 3.58 -0.88
N ILE A 21 -11.92 3.52 -1.09
CA ILE A 21 -11.25 2.29 -1.48
C ILE A 21 -10.90 1.49 -0.22
N VAL A 22 -11.43 0.27 -0.14
CA VAL A 22 -11.13 -0.69 0.94
C VAL A 22 -10.60 -1.98 0.31
N PRO A 23 -9.28 -2.14 0.16
CA PRO A 23 -8.71 -3.38 -0.35
C PRO A 23 -8.94 -4.51 0.67
N ILE A 24 -9.29 -5.71 0.19
CA ILE A 24 -9.51 -6.91 1.02
C ILE A 24 -8.45 -7.96 0.65
N PRO A 25 -7.17 -7.74 1.04
CA PRO A 25 -6.09 -8.66 0.70
C PRO A 25 -6.21 -9.96 1.50
N GLY A 26 -6.27 -11.09 0.79
CA GLY A 26 -6.22 -12.42 1.40
C GLY A 26 -4.79 -12.85 1.71
N THR A 27 -4.60 -13.61 2.79
CA THR A 27 -3.32 -14.27 3.10
C THR A 27 -3.55 -15.48 4.01
N SER A 28 -2.68 -16.49 3.91
CA SER A 28 -2.61 -17.64 4.82
C SER A 28 -1.43 -17.57 5.79
N SER A 29 -0.59 -16.53 5.69
CA SER A 29 0.59 -16.31 6.53
C SER A 29 0.36 -15.17 7.51
N LEU A 30 0.77 -15.37 8.77
CA LEU A 30 0.75 -14.34 9.80
C LEU A 30 1.67 -13.16 9.45
N ALA A 31 2.86 -13.42 8.90
CA ALA A 31 3.79 -12.37 8.51
C ALA A 31 3.18 -11.44 7.43
N HIS A 32 2.53 -12.02 6.42
CA HIS A 32 1.83 -11.21 5.41
C HIS A 32 0.62 -10.47 6.00
N LEU A 33 -0.06 -11.02 7.01
CA LEU A 33 -1.14 -10.31 7.69
C LEU A 33 -0.58 -9.04 8.38
N GLU A 34 0.55 -9.16 9.06
CA GLU A 34 1.24 -8.03 9.69
C GLU A 34 1.67 -6.98 8.66
N GLU A 35 2.24 -7.41 7.52
CA GLU A 35 2.59 -6.52 6.42
C GLU A 35 1.36 -5.79 5.85
N ASN A 36 0.25 -6.51 5.60
CA ASN A 36 -0.99 -5.96 5.07
C ASN A 36 -1.55 -4.85 5.97
N VAL A 37 -1.53 -5.06 7.29
CA VAL A 37 -1.99 -4.08 8.27
C VAL A 37 -1.04 -2.88 8.32
N ALA A 38 0.26 -3.12 8.33
CA ALA A 38 1.27 -2.06 8.37
C ALA A 38 1.24 -1.14 7.14
N ALA A 39 0.79 -1.64 5.98
CA ALA A 39 0.64 -0.84 4.76
C ALA A 39 -0.27 0.39 4.94
N ALA A 40 -1.29 0.32 5.80
CA ALA A 40 -2.22 1.43 6.03
C ALA A 40 -1.58 2.64 6.74
N ALA A 41 -0.45 2.43 7.43
CA ALA A 41 0.33 3.48 8.09
C ALA A 41 1.29 4.20 7.14
N ILE A 42 1.57 3.62 5.96
CA ILE A 42 2.44 4.23 4.97
C ILE A 42 1.72 5.44 4.33
N ARG A 43 2.41 6.58 4.31
CA ARG A 43 1.93 7.82 3.69
C ARG A 43 2.82 8.14 2.50
N LEU A 44 2.32 7.84 1.31
CA LEU A 44 2.99 8.21 0.07
C LEU A 44 2.85 9.72 -0.16
N ASN A 45 3.96 10.38 -0.46
CA ASN A 45 3.93 11.78 -0.85
C ASN A 45 3.50 11.93 -2.32
N GLU A 46 3.28 13.17 -2.78
CA GLU A 46 2.79 13.39 -4.13
C GLU A 46 3.74 12.91 -5.24
N SER A 47 5.06 13.00 -5.05
CA SER A 47 6.01 12.55 -6.08
C SER A 47 6.02 11.02 -6.18
N GLU A 48 5.88 10.32 -5.05
CA GLU A 48 5.72 8.88 -5.00
C GLU A 48 4.39 8.44 -5.65
N MET A 49 3.29 9.14 -5.34
CA MET A 49 1.99 8.88 -5.98
C MET A 49 2.05 9.07 -7.50
N ARG A 50 2.62 10.18 -7.97
CA ARG A 50 2.80 10.45 -9.42
C ARG A 50 3.67 9.39 -10.09
N ALA A 51 4.75 8.94 -9.44
CA ALA A 51 5.62 7.92 -10.00
C ALA A 51 4.88 6.58 -10.20
N LEU A 52 3.95 6.25 -9.31
CA LEU A 52 3.14 5.03 -9.39
C LEU A 52 2.01 5.12 -10.43
N GLU A 53 1.48 6.33 -10.70
CA GLU A 53 0.48 6.55 -11.76
C GLU A 53 1.02 6.35 -13.18
N VAL A 54 2.32 6.56 -13.40
CA VAL A 54 2.94 6.39 -14.74
C VAL A 54 2.98 4.92 -15.16
N VAL A 55 2.99 4.00 -14.20
CA VAL A 55 3.16 2.56 -14.43
C VAL A 55 1.85 1.78 -14.28
N ALA A 56 0.83 2.39 -13.68
CA ALA A 56 -0.51 1.81 -13.48
C ALA A 56 -1.41 1.93 -14.71
#